data_AF-A0A2E5C260-F1
#
_entry.id   AF-A0A2E5C260-F1
#
_cell.length_a   1.000
_cell.length_b   1.000
_cell.length_c   1.000
_cell.angle_alpha   90.00
_cell.angle_beta   90.00
_cell.angle_gamma   90.00
#
_symmetry.space_group_name_H-M   'P 1'
#
loop_
_entity.id
_entity.type
_entity.pdbx_description
1 polymer ?
#
loop_
_entity_poly.entity_id
_entity_poly.type
_entity_poly.pdbx_seq_one_letter_code
_entity_poly.pdbx_strand_id
1 'polypeptide(L)'
;MSVWKYIFFLSLIFLLISCSSSISKFPEKSFQSRLIAADNNIGWGLNYFDSWQKGLQPRYLKLAEQHTVKAINMFSHLEYDTSPRISEYYVVRERRTRGCRLLAELQFEAANYGHKLSSNTPEGCTYF
;
A
#
# COMPACT_ATOMS: atom_id res chain seq x y z
N MET A 1 -5.77 -47.10 25.32
CA MET A 1 -5.28 -45.70 25.31
C MET A 1 -6.45 -44.82 24.85
N SER A 2 -6.93 -43.88 25.69
CA SER A 2 -8.23 -43.19 25.47
C SER A 2 -8.23 -42.35 24.19
N VAL A 3 -9.28 -42.46 23.38
CA VAL A 3 -9.51 -41.73 22.11
C VAL A 3 -9.32 -40.22 22.27
N TRP A 4 -9.63 -39.69 23.45
CA TRP A 4 -9.45 -38.29 23.82
C TRP A 4 -8.00 -37.81 23.75
N LYS A 5 -7.03 -38.68 24.10
CA LYS A 5 -5.60 -38.33 24.02
C LYS A 5 -5.13 -38.18 22.57
N TYR A 6 -5.70 -38.97 21.64
CA TYR A 6 -5.37 -38.88 20.21
C TYR A 6 -5.91 -37.59 19.59
N ILE A 7 -7.14 -37.19 19.94
CA ILE A 7 -7.74 -35.94 19.46
C ILE A 7 -6.91 -34.74 19.91
N PHE A 8 -6.49 -34.74 21.18
CA PHE A 8 -5.63 -33.68 21.72
C PHE A 8 -4.28 -33.61 20.99
N PHE A 9 -3.64 -34.75 20.76
CA PHE A 9 -2.35 -34.83 20.07
C PHE A 9 -2.45 -34.37 18.61
N LEU A 10 -3.52 -34.76 17.90
CA LEU A 10 -3.79 -34.32 16.52
C LEU A 10 -4.05 -32.82 16.46
N SER A 11 -4.83 -32.25 17.39
CA SER A 11 -5.07 -30.80 17.45
C SER A 11 -3.79 -30.00 17.68
N LEU A 12 -2.89 -30.52 18.52
CA LEU A 12 -1.59 -29.90 18.79
C LEU A 12 -0.68 -29.91 17.56
N ILE A 13 -0.66 -31.02 16.81
CA ILE A 13 0.12 -31.14 15.57
C ILE A 13 -0.40 -30.16 14.50
N PHE A 14 -1.72 -30.04 14.33
CA PHE A 14 -2.31 -29.08 13.38
C PHE A 14 -1.98 -27.62 13.74
N LEU A 15 -1.98 -27.27 15.02
CA LEU A 15 -1.58 -25.92 15.48
C LEU A 15 -0.09 -25.64 15.20
N LEU A 16 0.79 -26.63 15.31
CA LEU A 16 2.21 -26.47 15.04
C LEU A 16 2.52 -26.34 13.54
N ILE A 17 1.79 -27.04 12.67
CA ILE A 17 1.99 -26.96 11.20
C ILE A 17 1.54 -25.60 10.66
N SER A 18 0.49 -24.98 11.24
CA SER A 18 0.01 -23.65 10.84
C SER A 18 0.96 -22.50 11.21
N CYS A 19 1.99 -22.73 12.02
CA CYS A 19 2.99 -21.71 12.36
C CYS A 19 4.24 -21.73 11.44
N SER A 20 4.37 -22.73 10.57
CA SER A 20 5.59 -22.94 9.78
C SER A 20 5.61 -22.21 8.43
N SER A 21 4.55 -21.51 8.03
CA SER A 21 4.51 -20.79 6.75
C SER A 21 4.94 -19.33 6.90
N SER A 22 6.15 -19.09 7.39
CA SER A 22 6.81 -17.79 7.26
C SER A 22 8.08 -17.92 6.42
N ILE A 23 7.96 -18.48 5.22
CA ILE A 23 8.97 -18.22 4.19
C ILE A 23 8.72 -16.76 3.79
N SER A 24 9.49 -15.83 4.38
CA SER A 24 9.64 -14.50 3.82
C SER A 24 10.26 -14.68 2.44
N LYS A 25 9.41 -14.85 1.42
CA LYS A 25 9.89 -14.95 0.05
C LYS A 25 10.59 -13.63 -0.24
N PHE A 26 11.89 -13.72 -0.48
CA PHE A 26 12.64 -12.58 -1.00
C PHE A 26 11.90 -12.05 -2.23
N PRO A 27 11.74 -10.73 -2.37
CA PRO A 27 11.04 -10.17 -3.51
C PRO A 27 11.72 -10.58 -4.81
N GLU A 28 10.96 -11.12 -5.76
CA GLU A 28 11.50 -11.56 -7.07
C GLU A 28 12.09 -10.39 -7.88
N LYS A 29 11.56 -9.17 -7.67
CA LYS A 29 12.02 -7.94 -8.33
C LYS A 29 12.97 -7.16 -7.44
N SER A 30 13.99 -6.57 -8.05
CA SER A 30 14.92 -5.68 -7.36
C SER A 30 14.19 -4.50 -6.73
N PHE A 31 14.78 -3.95 -5.66
CA PHE A 31 14.30 -2.74 -5.00
C PHE A 31 14.06 -1.61 -6.02
N GLN A 32 15.04 -1.35 -6.90
CA GLN A 32 14.94 -0.30 -7.92
C GLN A 32 13.76 -0.52 -8.88
N SER A 33 13.53 -1.75 -9.34
CA SER A 33 12.41 -2.05 -10.25
C SER A 33 11.06 -1.79 -9.57
N ARG A 34 10.93 -2.18 -8.30
CA ARG A 34 9.73 -1.95 -7.50
C ARG A 34 9.53 -0.47 -7.18
N LEU A 35 10.62 0.27 -6.91
CA LEU A 35 10.61 1.71 -6.68
C LEU A 35 10.11 2.46 -7.91
N ILE A 36 10.67 2.16 -9.10
CA ILE A 36 10.21 2.73 -10.38
C ILE A 36 8.73 2.41 -10.62
N ALA A 37 8.30 1.18 -10.31
CA ALA A 37 6.90 0.81 -10.47
C ALA A 37 5.97 1.62 -9.53
N ALA A 38 6.42 1.92 -8.30
CA ALA A 38 5.67 2.78 -7.37
C ALA A 38 5.63 4.23 -7.87
N ASP A 39 6.76 4.77 -8.33
CA ASP A 39 6.85 6.11 -8.91
C ASP A 39 5.94 6.27 -10.14
N ASN A 40 5.89 5.25 -11.00
CA ASN A 40 5.00 5.25 -12.16
C ASN A 40 3.53 5.35 -11.73
N ASN A 41 3.13 4.70 -10.63
CA ASN A 41 1.78 4.83 -10.11
C ASN A 41 1.51 6.24 -9.55
N ILE A 42 2.48 6.91 -8.92
CA ILE A 42 2.35 8.34 -8.59
C ILE A 42 2.17 9.18 -9.86
N GLY A 43 2.98 8.95 -10.89
CA GLY A 43 2.86 9.66 -12.16
C GLY A 43 1.48 9.51 -12.79
N TRP A 44 0.93 8.28 -12.81
CA TRP A 44 -0.44 8.05 -13.26
C TRP A 44 -1.48 8.75 -12.38
N GLY A 45 -1.30 8.71 -11.05
CA GLY A 45 -2.16 9.41 -10.10
C GLY A 45 -2.26 10.91 -10.40
N LEU A 46 -1.11 11.57 -10.57
CA LEU A 46 -1.02 12.99 -10.92
C LEU A 46 -1.65 13.31 -12.28
N ASN A 47 -1.36 12.51 -13.30
CA ASN A 47 -1.90 12.74 -14.65
C ASN A 47 -3.43 12.64 -14.67
N TYR A 48 -4.00 11.66 -13.96
CA TYR A 48 -5.44 11.53 -13.85
C TYR A 48 -6.05 12.63 -12.97
N PHE A 49 -5.35 13.09 -11.94
CA PHE A 49 -5.81 14.21 -11.13
C PHE A 49 -5.91 15.50 -11.94
N ASP A 50 -4.86 15.83 -12.71
CA ASP A 50 -4.85 16.97 -13.63
C ASP A 50 -5.95 16.85 -14.70
N SER A 51 -6.15 15.66 -15.27
CA SER A 51 -7.25 15.40 -16.22
C SER A 51 -8.62 15.62 -15.58
N TRP A 52 -8.79 15.23 -14.31
CA TRP A 52 -10.01 15.48 -13.57
C TRP A 52 -10.20 16.96 -13.26
N GLN A 53 -9.19 17.69 -12.81
CA GLN A 53 -9.30 19.13 -12.55
C GLN A 53 -9.75 19.92 -13.79
N LYS A 54 -9.33 19.49 -14.99
CA LYS A 54 -9.70 20.13 -16.26
C LYS A 54 -11.11 19.79 -16.76
N GLY A 55 -11.58 18.56 -16.54
CA GLY A 55 -12.80 18.04 -17.15
C GLY A 55 -13.89 17.60 -16.18
N LEU A 56 -13.59 17.57 -14.88
CA LEU A 56 -14.40 17.07 -13.76
C LEU A 56 -15.03 15.70 -13.98
N GLN A 57 -14.47 14.87 -14.87
CA GLN A 57 -15.00 13.54 -15.15
C GLN A 57 -14.71 12.59 -13.98
N PRO A 58 -15.71 12.02 -13.30
CA PRO A 58 -15.52 11.23 -12.08
C PRO A 58 -14.60 10.00 -12.27
N ARG A 59 -14.53 9.47 -13.50
CA ARG A 59 -13.65 8.35 -13.84
C ARG A 59 -12.18 8.68 -13.58
N TYR A 60 -11.73 9.88 -13.93
CA TYR A 60 -10.33 10.27 -13.74
C TYR A 60 -10.01 10.46 -12.26
N LEU A 61 -10.93 11.01 -11.48
CA LEU A 61 -10.79 11.11 -10.03
C LEU A 61 -10.61 9.73 -9.38
N LYS A 62 -11.41 8.73 -9.79
CA LYS A 62 -11.28 7.35 -9.31
C LYS A 62 -9.94 6.72 -9.70
N LEU A 63 -9.47 6.94 -10.94
CA LEU A 63 -8.18 6.44 -11.38
C LEU A 63 -7.03 7.11 -10.62
N ALA A 64 -7.12 8.41 -10.37
CA ALA A 64 -6.15 9.15 -9.57
C ALA A 64 -6.04 8.57 -8.15
N GLU A 65 -7.17 8.35 -7.48
CA GLU A 65 -7.25 7.70 -6.18
C GLU A 65 -6.59 6.31 -6.21
N GLN A 66 -7.01 5.45 -7.13
CA GLN A 66 -6.55 4.06 -7.21
C GLN A 66 -5.04 3.95 -7.39
N HIS A 67 -4.48 4.74 -8.31
CA HIS A 67 -3.04 4.73 -8.56
C HIS A 67 -2.25 5.32 -7.39
N THR A 68 -2.76 6.38 -6.76
CA THR A 68 -2.11 6.99 -5.59
C THR A 68 -2.08 6.03 -4.40
N VAL A 69 -3.20 5.40 -4.06
CA VAL A 69 -3.28 4.37 -2.99
C VAL A 69 -2.37 3.19 -3.29
N LYS A 70 -2.34 2.72 -4.54
CA LYS A 70 -1.45 1.64 -4.95
C LYS A 70 0.02 2.01 -4.78
N ALA A 71 0.42 3.22 -5.16
CA ALA A 71 1.78 3.70 -4.96
C ALA A 71 2.16 3.76 -3.47
N ILE A 72 1.28 4.31 -2.62
CA ILE A 72 1.49 4.37 -1.17
C ILE A 72 1.74 2.98 -0.59
N ASN A 73 0.92 2.00 -0.95
CA ASN A 73 1.09 0.62 -0.49
C ASN A 73 2.42 0.02 -1.00
N MET A 74 2.78 0.27 -2.26
CA MET A 74 4.05 -0.19 -2.82
C MET A 74 5.25 0.43 -2.09
N PHE A 75 5.21 1.72 -1.77
CA PHE A 75 6.24 2.37 -0.95
C PHE A 75 6.25 1.78 0.47
N SER A 76 5.10 1.52 1.08
CA SER A 76 5.03 0.90 2.41
C SER A 76 5.74 -0.47 2.43
N HIS A 77 5.52 -1.30 1.41
CA HIS A 77 6.24 -2.58 1.27
C HIS A 77 7.75 -2.40 1.04
N LEU A 78 8.16 -1.39 0.26
CA LEU A 78 9.58 -1.09 0.08
C LEU A 78 10.23 -0.60 1.38
N GLU A 79 9.53 0.22 2.18
CA GLU A 79 10.00 0.70 3.48
C GLU A 79 10.12 -0.47 4.47
N TYR A 80 9.15 -1.39 4.47
CA TYR A 80 9.20 -2.60 5.30
C TYR A 80 10.35 -3.54 4.95
N ASP A 81 10.61 -3.73 3.65
CA ASP A 81 11.68 -4.61 3.17
C ASP A 81 13.09 -3.99 3.35
N THR A 82 13.18 -2.72 3.75
CA THR A 82 14.44 -1.99 3.88
C THR A 82 14.72 -1.66 5.34
N SER A 83 15.97 -1.79 5.78
CA SER A 83 16.34 -1.41 7.15
C SER A 83 16.45 0.11 7.29
N PRO A 84 16.00 0.72 8.40
CA PRO A 84 16.26 2.14 8.73
C PRO A 84 17.74 2.53 8.82
N ARG A 85 18.66 1.57 8.73
CA ARG A 85 20.11 1.78 8.71
C ARG A 85 20.66 2.12 7.32
N ILE A 86 19.85 2.00 6.27
CA ILE A 86 20.25 2.24 4.88
C ILE A 86 19.45 3.42 4.31
N SER A 87 20.03 4.21 3.40
CA SER A 87 19.45 5.47 2.92
C SER A 87 18.15 5.28 2.14
N GLU A 88 18.01 4.17 1.42
CA GLU A 88 16.83 3.80 0.64
C GLU A 88 15.54 3.79 1.47
N TYR A 89 15.64 3.42 2.75
CA TYR A 89 14.52 3.47 3.69
C TYR A 89 13.90 4.87 3.77
N TYR A 90 14.75 5.89 3.93
CA TYR A 90 14.31 7.27 4.05
C TYR A 90 13.80 7.83 2.73
N VAL A 91 14.40 7.43 1.60
CA VAL A 91 13.91 7.79 0.26
C VAL A 91 12.49 7.28 0.06
N VAL A 92 12.22 6.02 0.39
CA VAL A 92 10.90 5.42 0.22
C VAL A 92 9.89 6.04 1.18
N ARG A 93 10.25 6.24 2.44
CA ARG A 93 9.40 6.90 3.44
C ARG A 93 8.98 8.31 3.00
N GLU A 94 9.92 9.06 2.46
CA GLU A 94 9.71 10.42 1.95
C GLU A 94 8.70 10.41 0.78
N ARG A 95 8.90 9.50 -0.17
CA ARG A 95 7.96 9.29 -1.30
C ARG A 95 6.58 8.81 -0.84
N ARG A 96 6.51 7.90 0.13
CA ARG A 96 5.23 7.48 0.75
C ARG A 96 4.51 8.68 1.34
N THR A 97 5.23 9.51 2.09
CA THR A 97 4.68 10.72 2.73
C THR A 97 4.12 11.69 1.68
N ARG A 98 4.85 11.92 0.57
CA ARG A 98 4.33 12.70 -0.56
C ARG A 98 3.09 12.09 -1.18
N GLY A 99 3.06 10.77 -1.36
CA GLY A 99 1.87 10.05 -1.85
C GLY A 99 0.66 10.24 -0.93
N CYS A 100 0.84 10.13 0.39
CA CYS A 100 -0.21 10.39 1.37
C CYS A 100 -0.75 11.82 1.27
N ARG A 101 0.12 12.82 1.08
CA ARG A 101 -0.28 14.22 0.87
C ARG A 101 -1.10 14.39 -0.42
N LEU A 102 -0.67 13.78 -1.52
CA LEU A 102 -1.43 13.77 -2.78
C LEU A 102 -2.82 13.13 -2.60
N LEU A 103 -2.92 12.03 -1.85
CA LEU A 103 -4.22 11.42 -1.57
C LEU A 103 -5.11 12.34 -0.72
N ALA A 104 -4.54 13.05 0.25
CA ALA A 104 -5.25 14.05 1.04
C ALA A 104 -5.82 15.16 0.15
N GLU A 105 -5.00 15.68 -0.76
CA GLU A 105 -5.37 16.72 -1.71
C GLU A 105 -6.47 16.24 -2.66
N LEU A 106 -6.35 15.02 -3.19
CA LEU A 106 -7.39 14.37 -3.98
C LEU A 106 -8.72 14.28 -3.24
N GLN A 107 -8.69 13.87 -1.98
CA GLN A 107 -9.90 13.73 -1.14
C GLN A 107 -10.51 15.09 -0.80
N PHE A 108 -9.67 16.08 -0.50
CA PHE A 108 -10.11 17.44 -0.22
C PHE A 108 -10.76 18.08 -1.44
N GLU A 109 -10.08 18.05 -2.59
CA GLU A 109 -10.63 18.58 -3.83
C GLU A 109 -11.89 17.83 -4.26
N ALA A 110 -11.89 16.49 -4.21
CA ALA A 110 -13.09 15.70 -4.48
C ALA A 110 -14.29 16.19 -3.64
N ALA A 111 -14.08 16.40 -2.34
CA ALA A 111 -15.12 16.87 -1.44
C ALA A 111 -15.63 18.28 -1.80
N ASN A 112 -14.73 19.19 -2.20
CA ASN A 112 -15.11 20.53 -2.67
C ASN A 112 -16.04 20.50 -3.89
N TYR A 113 -15.91 19.48 -4.73
CA TYR A 113 -16.77 19.25 -5.89
C TYR A 113 -17.94 18.27 -5.60
N GLY A 114 -18.20 17.95 -4.34
CA GLY A 114 -19.32 17.08 -3.93
C GLY A 114 -19.10 15.58 -4.21
N HIS A 115 -17.87 15.16 -4.49
CA HIS A 115 -17.51 13.77 -4.67
C HIS A 115 -16.97 13.17 -3.37
N LYS A 116 -17.35 11.91 -3.10
CA LYS A 116 -16.76 11.11 -2.03
C LYS A 116 -15.91 10.00 -2.64
N LEU A 117 -14.61 10.07 -2.36
CA LEU A 117 -13.65 9.05 -2.70
C LEU A 117 -13.85 7.80 -1.83
N SER A 118 -13.57 6.62 -2.39
CA SER A 118 -14.00 5.32 -1.85
C SER A 118 -12.97 4.63 -0.97
N SER A 119 -11.70 4.99 -1.12
CA SER A 119 -10.60 4.37 -0.42
C SER A 119 -10.48 4.91 0.99
N ASN A 120 -10.22 3.98 1.92
CA ASN A 120 -9.75 4.35 3.25
C ASN A 120 -8.33 4.89 3.15
N THR A 121 -7.98 5.79 4.07
CA THR A 121 -6.60 6.24 4.26
C THR A 121 -5.68 5.03 4.46
N PRO A 122 -4.64 4.86 3.63
CA PRO A 122 -3.69 3.76 3.79
C PRO A 122 -2.94 3.83 5.13
N GLU A 123 -2.51 2.68 5.62
CA GLU A 123 -1.74 2.60 6.87
C GLU A 123 -0.45 3.41 6.78
N GLY A 124 -0.14 4.15 7.85
CA GLY A 124 1.03 5.02 7.90
C GLY A 124 0.87 6.37 7.20
N CYS A 125 -0.28 6.64 6.56
CA CYS A 125 -0.64 7.99 6.16
C CYS A 125 -1.26 8.75 7.33
N THR A 126 -0.54 9.75 7.82
CA THR A 126 -1.03 10.73 8.80
C THR A 126 -1.13 12.08 8.11
N TYR A 127 -2.32 12.67 8.10
CA TYR A 127 -2.53 14.04 7.65
C TYR A 127 -2.07 14.96 8.79
N PHE A 128 -0.97 15.68 8.60
CA PHE A 128 -0.52 16.75 9.49
C PHE A 128 -0.86 18.09 8.86
#